data_AF-A0A7Y0DEX2-F1
#
_entry.id   AF-A0A7Y0DEX2-F1
#
_cell.length_a   1.000
_cell.length_b   1.000
_cell.length_c   1.000
_cell.angle_alpha   90.00
_cell.angle_beta   90.00
_cell.angle_gamma   90.00
#
_symmetry.space_group_name_H-M   'P 1'
#
loop_
_entity.id
_entity.type
_entity.pdbx_description
1 polymer ?
#
loop_
_entity_poly.entity_id
_entity_poly.type
_entity_poly.pdbx_seq_one_letter_code
_entity_poly.pdbx_strand_id
1 'polypeptide(L)'
;MMIVDCNTCPVRAHRCDDCVVSVLLAPGAVELPLDGAERTVVSMFVRAGMASADTAAGLCARHELMPPMSPMEHWGSANAVG
;
A
#
# COMPACT_ATOMS: atom_id res chain seq x y z
N MET A 1 -11.09 -8.99 27.23
CA MET A 1 -9.82 -8.49 26.68
C MET A 1 -8.93 -9.70 26.39
N MET A 2 -8.50 -9.88 25.14
CA MET A 2 -7.57 -10.94 24.76
C MET A 2 -6.21 -10.30 24.50
N ILE A 3 -5.16 -10.82 25.14
CA ILE A 3 -3.78 -10.37 24.96
C ILE A 3 -2.98 -11.51 24.33
N VAL A 4 -2.29 -11.24 23.23
CA VAL A 4 -1.40 -12.20 22.57
C VAL A 4 0.03 -11.87 23.00
N ASP A 5 0.63 -12.75 23.79
CA ASP A 5 2.03 -12.61 24.21
C ASP A 5 2.97 -13.29 23.21
N CYS A 6 3.59 -12.48 22.37
CA CYS A 6 4.54 -12.98 21.39
C CYS A 6 5.83 -13.53 22.02
N ASN A 7 6.18 -13.16 23.27
CA ASN A 7 7.39 -13.67 23.92
C ASN A 7 7.27 -15.13 24.35
N THR A 8 6.05 -15.64 24.53
CA THR A 8 5.77 -17.03 24.91
C THR A 8 5.19 -17.88 23.77
N CYS A 9 5.01 -17.30 22.57
CA CYS A 9 4.46 -18.01 21.42
C CYS A 9 5.47 -19.02 20.84
N PRO A 10 5.17 -20.34 20.86
CA PRO A 10 6.11 -21.37 20.40
C PRO A 10 6.41 -21.31 18.90
N VAL A 11 5.54 -20.67 18.11
CA VAL A 11 5.72 -20.52 16.65
C VAL A 11 6.73 -19.41 16.30
N ARG A 12 7.06 -18.53 17.24
CA ARG A 12 7.96 -17.38 17.02
C ARG A 12 9.36 -17.78 16.54
N ALA A 13 9.89 -18.90 17.01
CA ALA A 13 11.19 -19.40 16.58
C ALA A 13 11.22 -19.92 15.13
N HIS A 14 10.05 -20.08 14.50
CA HIS A 14 9.94 -20.73 13.21
C HIS A 14 9.70 -19.76 12.05
N ARG A 15 8.78 -18.78 12.15
CA ARG A 15 8.53 -17.75 11.11
C ARG A 15 7.79 -16.52 11.66
N CYS A 16 8.50 -15.54 12.23
CA CYS A 16 7.87 -14.27 12.61
C CYS A 16 7.34 -13.49 11.41
N ASP A 17 8.03 -13.54 10.28
CA ASP A 17 7.76 -12.69 9.12
C ASP A 17 6.46 -13.06 8.37
N ASP A 18 5.88 -14.23 8.68
CA ASP A 18 4.63 -14.74 8.09
C ASP A 18 3.59 -15.11 9.19
N CYS A 19 3.77 -14.57 10.40
CA CYS A 19 2.82 -14.75 11.48
C CYS A 19 1.63 -13.79 11.32
N VAL A 20 0.40 -14.26 11.57
CA VAL A 20 -0.82 -13.43 11.57
C VAL A 20 -0.69 -12.17 12.44
N VAL A 21 0.08 -12.23 13.53
CA VAL A 21 0.32 -11.08 14.42
C VAL A 21 1.19 -10.02 13.75
N SER A 22 2.18 -10.39 12.95
CA SER A 22 3.02 -9.46 12.19
C SER A 22 2.21 -8.75 11.10
N VAL A 23 1.31 -9.47 10.44
CA VAL A 23 0.35 -8.91 9.47
C VAL A 23 -0.59 -7.90 10.14
N LEU A 24 -1.03 -8.19 11.37
CA LEU A 24 -1.92 -7.33 12.14
C LEU A 24 -1.22 -6.12 12.80
N LEU A 25 0.09 -6.20 13.07
CA LEU A 25 0.89 -5.15 13.71
C LEU A 25 1.63 -4.23 12.72
N ALA A 26 1.89 -4.71 11.50
CA ALA A 26 2.35 -3.89 10.38
C ALA A 26 1.30 -3.81 9.25
N PRO A 27 0.05 -3.38 9.52
CA PRO A 27 -0.93 -3.10 8.48
C PRO A 27 -0.57 -1.74 7.86
N GLY A 28 0.52 -1.67 7.11
CA GLY A 28 1.04 -0.37 6.70
C GLY A 28 2.05 -0.49 5.59
N ALA A 29 1.58 -0.23 4.37
CA ALA A 29 2.38 0.13 3.21
C ALA A 29 3.55 -0.83 2.94
N VAL A 30 3.24 -2.04 2.50
CA VAL A 30 4.23 -2.79 1.71
C VAL A 30 4.40 -2.03 0.39
N GLU A 31 5.61 -1.53 0.15
CA GLU A 31 5.99 -1.08 -1.19
C GLU A 31 6.16 -2.32 -2.08
N LEU A 32 5.27 -2.44 -3.04
CA LEU A 32 5.18 -3.53 -3.99
C LEU A 32 5.72 -3.06 -5.35
N PRO A 33 6.27 -3.95 -6.18
CA PRO A 33 6.53 -3.61 -7.57
C PRO A 33 5.21 -3.24 -8.26
N LEU A 34 5.26 -2.25 -9.16
CA LEU A 34 4.10 -1.92 -9.98
C LEU A 34 3.68 -3.14 -10.81
N ASP A 35 2.37 -3.41 -10.82
CA ASP A 35 1.80 -4.46 -11.66
C ASP A 35 1.74 -4.04 -13.14
N GLY A 36 1.31 -4.95 -14.01
CA GLY A 36 1.27 -4.70 -15.45
C GLY A 36 0.33 -3.56 -15.86
N ALA A 37 -0.79 -3.39 -15.16
CA ALA A 37 -1.75 -2.33 -15.43
C ALA A 37 -1.20 -0.97 -14.97
N GLU A 38 -0.63 -0.92 -13.76
CA GLU A 38 -0.01 0.27 -13.20
C GLU A 38 1.17 0.75 -14.06
N ARG A 39 2.06 -0.16 -14.49
CA ARG A 39 3.17 0.16 -15.41
C ARG A 39 2.70 0.72 -16.74
N THR A 40 1.58 0.21 -17.25
CA THR A 40 0.97 0.69 -18.49
C THR A 40 0.53 2.14 -18.34
N VAL A 41 -0.12 2.46 -17.22
CA VAL A 41 -0.55 3.83 -16.90
C VAL A 41 0.65 4.76 -16.73
N VAL A 42 1.67 4.37 -15.95
CA VAL A 42 2.91 5.15 -15.78
C VAL A 42 3.59 5.43 -17.12
N SER A 43 3.62 4.45 -18.02
CA SER A 43 4.15 4.63 -19.38
C SER A 43 3.39 5.71 -20.18
N MET A 44 2.07 5.81 -20.01
CA MET A 44 1.27 6.89 -20.61
C MET A 44 1.67 8.26 -20.07
N PHE A 45 1.89 8.38 -18.76
CA PHE A 45 2.36 9.64 -18.14
C PHE A 45 3.74 10.06 -18.66
N VAL A 46 4.67 9.10 -18.79
CA VAL A 46 6.00 9.37 -19.37
C VAL A 46 5.88 9.83 -20.83
N ARG A 47 5.07 9.14 -21.64
CA ARG A 47 4.83 9.53 -23.04
C ARG A 47 4.16 10.89 -23.20
N ALA A 48 3.33 11.28 -22.25
CA ALA A 48 2.69 12.59 -22.21
C ALA A 48 3.63 13.70 -21.69
N GLY A 49 4.85 13.37 -21.25
CA GLY A 49 5.79 14.33 -20.65
C GLY A 49 5.43 14.77 -19.23
N MET A 50 4.48 14.07 -18.58
CA MET A 50 4.04 14.36 -17.21
C MET A 50 4.94 13.73 -16.14
N ALA A 51 5.76 12.74 -16.53
CA ALA A 51 6.76 12.11 -15.66
C ALA A 51 8.04 11.83 -16.47
N SER A 52 9.19 11.86 -15.81
CA SER A 52 10.44 11.45 -16.44
C SER A 52 10.61 9.92 -16.39
N ALA A 53 11.39 9.36 -17.31
CA ALA A 53 11.72 7.93 -17.29
C ALA A 53 12.51 7.53 -16.04
N ASP A 54 13.36 8.43 -15.54
CA ASP A 54 14.15 8.23 -14.31
C ASP A 54 13.23 8.16 -13.08
N THR A 55 12.31 9.13 -12.96
CA THR A 55 11.28 9.12 -11.91
C THR A 55 10.42 7.86 -11.97
N ALA A 56 9.99 7.46 -13.17
CA ALA A 56 9.15 6.28 -13.36
C ALA A 56 9.85 4.96 -12.95
N ALA A 57 11.17 4.88 -13.13
CA ALA A 57 11.94 3.70 -12.75
C ALA A 57 12.00 3.47 -11.23
N GLY A 58 11.85 4.54 -10.44
CA GLY A 58 11.84 4.48 -8.97
C GLY A 58 10.46 4.27 -8.35
N LEU A 59 9.39 4.14 -9.14
CA LEU A 59 8.03 4.01 -8.61
C LEU A 59 7.74 2.60 -8.09
N CYS A 60 7.05 2.55 -6.96
CA CYS A 60 6.49 1.37 -6.34
C CYS A 60 5.00 1.60 -6.00
N ALA A 61 4.24 0.51 -5.97
CA ALA A 61 2.85 0.53 -5.52
C ALA A 61 2.83 0.51 -4.00
N ARG A 62 2.10 1.44 -3.39
CA ARG A 62 1.83 1.40 -1.96
C ARG A 62 0.49 0.73 -1.72
N HIS A 63 0.49 -0.40 -1.03
CA HIS A 63 -0.78 -0.98 -0.59
C HIS A 63 -1.33 -0.19 0.59
N GLU A 64 -2.22 0.76 0.28
CA GLU A 64 -3.03 1.45 1.28
C GLU A 64 -4.20 0.56 1.67
N LEU A 65 -4.19 0.13 2.93
CA LEU A 65 -5.40 -0.43 3.51
C LEU A 65 -6.43 0.69 3.56
N MET A 66 -7.61 0.46 2.98
CA MET A 66 -8.72 1.39 3.19
C MET A 66 -8.86 1.61 4.70
N PRO A 67 -8.86 2.87 5.18
CA PRO A 67 -9.15 3.12 6.58
C PRO A 67 -10.51 2.49 6.91
N PRO A 68 -10.74 2.03 8.16
CA PRO A 68 -12.06 1.55 8.55
C PRO A 68 -13.08 2.63 8.16
N MET A 69 -14.10 2.23 7.40
CA MET A 69 -15.15 3.09 6.85
C MET A 69 -15.57 4.15 7.87
N SER A 70 -14.97 5.33 7.79
CA SER A 70 -15.56 6.52 8.39
C SER A 70 -16.73 6.90 7.50
N PRO A 71 -17.81 7.47 8.05
CA PRO A 71 -18.89 8.01 7.22
C PRO A 71 -18.26 8.90 6.14
N MET A 72 -18.66 8.59 4.91
CA MET A 72 -18.18 9.07 3.63
C MET A 72 -18.21 10.61 3.52
N GLU A 73 -17.27 11.30 4.16
CA GLU A 73 -17.15 12.75 4.07
C GLU A 73 -15.89 13.08 3.27
N HIS A 74 -16.12 13.54 2.04
CA HIS A 74 -15.16 14.26 1.20
C HIS A 74 -14.06 13.45 0.48
N TRP A 75 -14.40 12.41 -0.28
CA TRP A 75 -13.59 12.12 -1.48
C TRP A 75 -13.89 13.21 -2.51
N GLY A 76 -12.84 13.91 -2.93
CA GLY A 76 -12.86 15.17 -3.66
C GLY A 76 -13.94 15.27 -4.73
N SER A 77 -14.77 16.29 -4.57
CA SER A 77 -15.66 16.82 -5.60
C SER A 77 -14.84 17.13 -6.85
N ALA A 78 -14.85 16.22 -7.82
CA ALA A 78 -14.37 16.48 -9.17
C ALA A 78 -15.36 17.44 -9.84
N ASN A 79 -15.28 18.75 -9.53
CA ASN A 79 -15.92 19.83 -10.28
C ASN A 79 -15.41 21.22 -9.81
N ALA A 80 -14.55 21.87 -10.63
CA ALA A 80 -14.59 23.29 -11.00
C ALA A 80 -13.22 23.78 -11.53
N VAL A 81 -12.84 23.36 -12.75
CA VAL A 81 -12.07 24.23 -13.65
C VAL A 81 -13.10 24.85 -14.58
N GLY A 82 -13.30 26.15 -14.42
CA GLY A 82 -14.02 27.05 -15.30
C GLY A 82 -13.26 28.37 -15.32
#